data_AF-A0A3M5QUB1-F1
#
_entry.id   AF-A0A3M5QUB1-F1
#
_cell.length_a   1.000
_cell.length_b   1.000
_cell.length_c   1.000
_cell.angle_alpha   90.00
_cell.angle_beta   90.00
_cell.angle_gamma   90.00
#
_symmetry.space_group_name_H-M   'P 1'
#
loop_
_entity.id
_entity.type
_entity.pdbx_description
1 polymer ?
#
loop_
_entity_poly.entity_id
_entity_poly.type
_entity_poly.pdbx_seq_one_letter_code
_entity_poly.pdbx_strand_id
1 'polypeptide(L)'
;MNSGFANISVNMKLALGFGTVLFFTAILAFVGWTCLDKLIYRTDRIGNITELSNNLTNLRVARLQYMLTEGDETAAQNMQSKLDVFRTHQQSLLTQFTNPLNLKPLGELSDITRDYEASLNRMRAAYQSGAKVRGEIATHAGAASQTIESLNNAVMQMDPSEPARFD
;
A
#
# COMPACT_ATOMS: atom_id res chain seq x y z
N MET A 1 77.07 -12.97 -3.06
CA MET A 1 76.23 -14.19 -3.14
C MET A 1 75.45 -14.27 -1.83
N ASN A 2 74.14 -14.01 -1.89
CA ASN A 2 73.31 -13.72 -0.71
C ASN A 2 72.94 -15.00 0.04
N SER A 3 73.74 -15.39 1.01
CA SER A 3 73.53 -16.57 1.88
C SER A 3 72.50 -16.34 3.00
N GLY A 4 71.54 -15.43 2.82
CA GLY A 4 70.55 -15.09 3.85
C GLY A 4 69.50 -16.19 4.10
N PHE A 5 69.25 -17.06 3.12
CA PHE A 5 68.24 -18.12 3.20
C PHE A 5 68.82 -19.53 3.43
N ALA A 6 70.15 -19.65 3.51
CA ALA A 6 70.84 -20.93 3.69
C ALA A 6 70.95 -21.32 5.17
N ASN A 7 70.97 -20.36 6.10
CA ASN A 7 71.12 -20.59 7.54
C ASN A 7 69.85 -20.27 8.35
N ILE A 8 68.70 -20.25 7.68
CA ILE A 8 67.39 -20.14 8.33
C ILE A 8 66.93 -21.56 8.64
N SER A 9 66.70 -21.86 9.92
CA SER A 9 66.34 -23.22 10.35
C SER A 9 65.09 -23.70 9.61
N VAL A 10 65.00 -25.01 9.38
CA VAL A 10 63.88 -25.65 8.66
C VAL A 10 62.52 -25.20 9.23
N ASN A 11 62.44 -24.97 10.55
CA ASN A 11 61.23 -24.44 11.20
C ASN A 11 60.82 -23.04 10.73
N MET A 12 61.78 -22.15 10.42
CA MET A 12 61.45 -20.80 9.94
C MET A 12 60.94 -20.82 8.49
N LYS A 13 61.46 -21.70 7.62
CA LYS A 13 60.90 -21.88 6.26
C LYS A 13 59.49 -22.47 6.31
N LEU A 14 59.27 -23.43 7.23
CA LEU A 14 57.97 -24.07 7.43
C LEU A 14 56.94 -23.07 7.99
N ALA A 15 57.32 -22.26 8.99
CA ALA A 15 56.47 -21.22 9.56
C ALA A 15 56.13 -20.12 8.54
N LEU A 16 57.05 -19.76 7.63
CA LEU A 16 56.83 -18.75 6.60
C LEU A 16 55.87 -19.25 5.51
N GLY A 17 56.00 -20.52 5.10
CA GLY A 17 55.04 -21.16 4.21
C GLY A 17 53.65 -21.31 4.84
N PHE A 18 53.59 -21.82 6.07
CA PHE A 18 52.33 -22.01 6.80
C PHE A 18 51.64 -20.68 7.14
N GLY A 19 52.41 -19.67 7.55
CA GLY A 19 51.90 -18.32 7.83
C GLY A 19 51.32 -17.65 6.59
N THR A 20 51.94 -17.85 5.43
CA THR A 20 51.41 -17.33 4.15
C THR A 20 50.08 -17.97 3.79
N VAL A 21 49.95 -19.30 3.99
CA VAL A 21 48.68 -20.01 3.78
C VAL A 21 47.61 -19.48 4.72
N LEU A 22 47.90 -19.37 6.02
CA LEU A 22 46.96 -18.82 7.01
C LEU A 22 46.54 -17.39 6.69
N PHE A 23 47.46 -16.56 6.21
CA PHE A 23 47.16 -15.19 5.79
C PHE A 23 46.17 -15.15 4.61
N PHE A 24 46.42 -15.96 3.56
CA PHE A 24 45.49 -16.06 2.44
C PHE A 24 44.14 -16.66 2.86
N THR A 25 44.13 -17.64 3.77
CA THR A 25 42.89 -18.18 4.34
C THR A 25 42.12 -17.11 5.10
N ALA A 26 42.79 -16.27 5.89
CA ALA A 26 42.15 -15.17 6.62
C ALA A 26 41.55 -14.12 5.66
N ILE A 27 42.26 -13.77 4.58
CA ILE A 27 41.73 -12.89 3.54
C ILE A 27 40.50 -13.52 2.86
N LEU A 28 40.57 -14.80 2.48
CA LEU A 28 39.44 -15.50 1.86
C LEU A 28 38.24 -15.58 2.79
N ALA A 29 38.45 -15.83 4.09
CA ALA A 29 37.38 -15.80 5.09
C ALA A 29 36.75 -14.41 5.20
N PHE A 30 37.56 -13.34 5.22
CA PHE A 30 37.09 -11.96 5.28
C PHE A 30 36.30 -11.57 4.02
N VAL A 31 36.83 -11.87 2.83
CA VAL A 31 36.14 -11.61 1.56
C VAL A 31 34.85 -12.43 1.47
N GLY A 32 34.88 -13.70 1.87
CA GLY A 32 33.71 -14.57 1.95
C GLY A 32 32.62 -13.99 2.87
N TRP A 33 33.01 -13.51 4.05
CA TRP A 33 32.12 -12.83 5.00
C TRP A 33 31.50 -11.56 4.40
N THR A 34 32.32 -10.66 3.83
CA THR A 34 31.82 -9.41 3.23
C THR A 34 30.92 -9.63 2.02
N CYS A 35 31.17 -10.67 1.22
CA CYS A 35 30.30 -11.06 0.12
C CYS A 35 28.96 -11.59 0.63
N LEU A 36 28.96 -12.41 1.68
CA LEU A 36 27.74 -12.93 2.30
C LEU A 36 26.91 -11.80 2.91
N ASP A 37 27.54 -10.87 3.64
CA ASP A 37 26.88 -9.69 4.21
C ASP A 37 26.21 -8.82 3.12
N LYS A 38 26.91 -8.59 2.00
CA LYS A 38 26.34 -7.86 0.85
C LYS A 38 25.17 -8.60 0.19
N LEU A 39 25.21 -9.94 0.14
CA LEU A 39 24.14 -10.75 -0.44
C LEU A 39 22.90 -10.79 0.46
N ILE A 40 23.11 -10.89 1.78
CA ILE A 40 22.05 -10.81 2.79
C ILE A 40 21.40 -9.43 2.73
N TYR A 41 22.20 -8.35 2.71
CA TYR A 41 21.70 -6.98 2.57
C TYR A 41 20.84 -6.81 1.30
N ARG A 42 21.26 -7.38 0.15
CA ARG A 42 20.49 -7.30 -1.10
C ARG A 42 19.22 -8.15 -1.09
N THR A 43 19.28 -9.34 -0.51
CA THR A 43 18.13 -10.27 -0.43
C THR A 43 17.02 -9.70 0.45
N ASP A 44 17.38 -9.10 1.59
CA ASP A 44 16.43 -8.44 2.50
C ASP A 44 15.70 -7.28 1.80
N ARG A 45 16.42 -6.50 0.97
CA ARG A 45 15.81 -5.39 0.20
C ARG A 45 14.82 -5.88 -0.87
N ILE A 46 15.10 -7.01 -1.53
CA ILE A 46 14.19 -7.63 -2.51
C ILE A 46 12.95 -8.18 -1.82
N GLY A 47 13.10 -8.76 -0.63
CA GLY A 47 11.98 -9.19 0.21
C GLY A 47 11.05 -8.01 0.54
N ASN A 48 11.63 -6.90 1.00
CA ASN A 48 10.87 -5.69 1.34
C ASN A 48 10.11 -5.10 0.12
N ILE A 49 10.72 -5.07 -1.07
CA ILE A 49 10.02 -4.63 -2.31
C ILE A 49 8.88 -5.60 -2.68
N THR A 50 9.07 -6.91 -2.50
CA THR A 50 8.03 -7.91 -2.76
C THR A 50 6.84 -7.71 -1.82
N GLU A 51 7.11 -7.47 -0.54
CA GLU A 51 6.06 -7.19 0.44
C GLU A 51 5.36 -5.85 0.17
N LEU A 52 6.07 -4.82 -0.31
CA LEU A 52 5.43 -3.59 -0.79
C LEU A 52 4.42 -3.86 -1.92
N SER A 53 4.79 -4.71 -2.89
CA SER A 53 3.90 -5.14 -3.98
C SER A 53 2.69 -5.94 -3.48
N ASN A 54 2.88 -6.80 -2.48
CA ASN A 54 1.79 -7.52 -1.83
C ASN A 54 0.84 -6.56 -1.11
N ASN A 55 1.36 -5.55 -0.40
CA ASN A 55 0.56 -4.52 0.26
C ASN A 55 -0.25 -3.70 -0.76
N LEU A 56 0.34 -3.36 -1.91
CA LEU A 56 -0.39 -2.73 -3.01
C LEU A 56 -1.54 -3.60 -3.53
N THR A 57 -1.29 -4.90 -3.68
CA THR A 57 -2.30 -5.86 -4.14
C THR A 57 -3.45 -5.97 -3.14
N ASN A 58 -3.14 -6.06 -1.85
CA ASN A 58 -4.13 -6.06 -0.76
C ASN A 58 -4.98 -4.78 -0.76
N LEU A 59 -4.36 -3.61 -0.98
CA LEU A 59 -5.06 -2.35 -1.14
C LEU A 59 -6.00 -2.36 -2.35
N ARG A 60 -5.54 -2.87 -3.51
CA ARG A 60 -6.37 -2.98 -4.71
C ARG A 60 -7.58 -3.88 -4.49
N VAL A 61 -7.41 -5.00 -3.78
CA VAL A 61 -8.52 -5.89 -3.40
C VAL A 61 -9.49 -5.18 -2.46
N ALA A 62 -9.00 -4.50 -1.42
CA ALA A 62 -9.85 -3.75 -0.48
C ALA A 62 -10.65 -2.64 -1.19
N ARG A 63 -10.04 -1.94 -2.16
CA ARG A 63 -10.75 -0.97 -3.01
C ARG A 63 -11.86 -1.62 -3.83
N LEU A 64 -11.61 -2.78 -4.44
CA LEU A 64 -12.64 -3.49 -5.20
C LEU A 64 -13.78 -3.96 -4.29
N GLN A 65 -13.45 -4.46 -3.10
CA GLN A 65 -14.46 -4.79 -2.10
C GLN A 65 -15.32 -3.58 -1.74
N TYR A 66 -14.72 -2.41 -1.54
CA TYR A 66 -15.44 -1.16 -1.29
C TYR A 66 -16.38 -0.75 -2.43
N MET A 67 -15.98 -1.00 -3.69
CA MET A 67 -16.88 -0.80 -4.85
C MET A 67 -18.06 -1.76 -4.84
N LEU A 68 -17.79 -3.04 -4.54
CA LEU A 68 -18.82 -4.09 -4.52
C LEU A 68 -19.84 -3.90 -3.40
N THR A 69 -19.44 -3.29 -2.29
CA THR A 69 -20.31 -2.97 -1.15
C THR A 69 -20.97 -1.59 -1.28
N GLU A 70 -21.01 -1.01 -2.49
CA GLU A 70 -21.65 0.27 -2.80
C GLU A 70 -21.27 1.44 -1.89
N GLY A 71 -20.02 1.43 -1.40
CA GLY A 71 -19.54 2.49 -0.54
C GLY A 71 -19.74 2.27 0.96
N ASP A 72 -20.01 1.04 1.41
CA ASP A 72 -20.07 0.67 2.84
C ASP A 72 -18.88 1.21 3.66
N GLU A 73 -19.18 1.72 4.85
CA GLU A 73 -18.19 2.39 5.71
C GLU A 73 -17.17 1.40 6.30
N THR A 74 -17.56 0.15 6.58
CA THR A 74 -16.62 -0.88 7.07
C THR A 74 -15.60 -1.23 5.98
N ALA A 75 -16.07 -1.41 4.75
CA ALA A 75 -15.19 -1.61 3.60
C ALA A 75 -14.30 -0.37 3.33
N ALA A 76 -14.82 0.84 3.55
CA ALA A 76 -14.06 2.08 3.43
C ALA A 76 -12.91 2.17 4.46
N GLN A 77 -13.19 1.81 5.71
CA GLN A 77 -12.18 1.76 6.79
C GLN A 77 -11.11 0.70 6.50
N ASN A 78 -11.50 -0.48 6.03
CA ASN A 78 -10.55 -1.51 5.64
C ASN A 78 -9.64 -1.03 4.49
N MET A 79 -10.22 -0.44 3.45
CA MET A 79 -9.45 0.17 2.35
C MET A 79 -8.47 1.23 2.85
N GLN A 80 -8.90 2.13 3.74
CA GLN A 80 -8.02 3.14 4.33
C GLN A 80 -6.88 2.51 5.13
N SER A 81 -7.17 1.51 5.94
CA SER A 81 -6.15 0.79 6.71
C SER A 81 -5.10 0.15 5.81
N LYS A 82 -5.50 -0.47 4.69
CA LYS A 82 -4.54 -1.04 3.72
C LYS A 82 -3.71 0.03 3.01
N LEU A 83 -4.28 1.20 2.74
CA LEU A 83 -3.54 2.33 2.19
C LEU A 83 -2.48 2.83 3.17
N ASP A 84 -2.82 2.95 4.45
CA ASP A 84 -1.91 3.40 5.50
C ASP A 84 -0.74 2.42 5.71
N VAL A 85 -1.01 1.12 5.67
CA VAL A 85 0.03 0.07 5.71
C VAL A 85 0.97 0.19 4.52
N PHE A 86 0.44 0.34 3.30
CA PHE A 86 1.25 0.52 2.10
C PHE A 86 2.12 1.78 2.17
N ARG A 87 1.55 2.91 2.56
CA ARG A 87 2.27 4.19 2.74
C ARG A 87 3.38 4.07 3.78
N THR A 88 3.08 3.46 4.92
CA THR A 88 4.07 3.30 6.00
C THR A 88 5.25 2.45 5.53
N HIS A 89 4.97 1.35 4.82
CA HIS A 89 6.03 0.51 4.26
C HIS A 89 6.84 1.27 3.20
N GLN A 90 6.20 1.99 2.28
CA GLN A 90 6.88 2.82 1.30
C GLN A 90 7.81 3.86 1.95
N GLN A 91 7.33 4.55 2.98
CA GLN A 91 8.11 5.55 3.70
C GLN A 91 9.31 4.91 4.42
N SER A 92 9.11 3.74 5.02
CA SER A 92 10.20 2.96 5.61
C SER A 92 11.27 2.63 4.58
N LEU A 93 10.87 2.21 3.37
CA LEU A 93 11.82 1.94 2.29
C LEU A 93 12.62 3.19 1.90
N LEU A 94 11.98 4.35 1.75
CA LEU A 94 12.66 5.62 1.47
C LEU A 94 13.75 5.95 2.50
N THR A 95 13.51 5.68 3.79
CA THR A 95 14.52 5.92 4.85
C THR A 95 15.67 4.91 4.84
N GLN A 96 15.41 3.68 4.41
CA GLN A 96 16.40 2.62 4.42
C GLN A 96 17.27 2.61 3.14
N PHE A 97 16.80 3.12 2.00
CA PHE A 97 17.56 3.18 0.74
C PHE A 97 18.51 4.38 0.69
N THR A 98 19.81 4.12 0.82
CA THR A 98 20.88 5.15 0.74
C THR A 98 21.44 5.36 -0.67
N ASN A 99 21.16 4.45 -1.62
CA ASN A 99 21.64 4.59 -3.00
C ASN A 99 20.74 5.56 -3.80
N PRO A 100 21.28 6.66 -4.34
CA PRO A 100 20.51 7.67 -5.08
C PRO A 100 19.78 7.11 -6.32
N LEU A 101 20.29 6.04 -6.93
CA LEU A 101 19.62 5.38 -8.07
C LEU A 101 18.29 4.72 -7.68
N ASN A 102 18.14 4.28 -6.43
CA ASN A 102 16.91 3.67 -5.92
C ASN A 102 15.95 4.72 -5.33
N LEU A 103 16.47 5.88 -4.92
CA LEU A 103 15.67 6.97 -4.33
C LEU A 103 14.75 7.64 -5.35
N LYS A 104 15.20 7.80 -6.60
CA LYS A 104 14.38 8.45 -7.65
C LYS A 104 13.07 7.68 -7.95
N PRO A 105 13.08 6.37 -8.27
CA PRO A 105 11.84 5.62 -8.50
C PRO A 105 10.94 5.54 -7.26
N LEU A 106 11.50 5.48 -6.06
CA LEU A 106 10.72 5.47 -4.81
C LEU A 106 10.05 6.83 -4.54
N GLY A 107 10.71 7.92 -4.92
CA GLY A 107 10.13 9.27 -4.89
C GLY A 107 8.97 9.41 -5.88
N GLU A 108 9.16 8.97 -7.12
CA GLU A 108 8.08 8.94 -8.14
C GLU A 108 6.89 8.10 -7.66
N LEU A 109 7.14 6.94 -7.03
CA LEU A 109 6.10 6.13 -6.42
C LEU A 109 5.36 6.88 -5.30
N SER A 110 6.02 7.80 -4.59
CA SER A 110 5.42 8.58 -3.49
C SER A 110 4.41 9.58 -4.04
N ASP A 111 4.78 10.28 -5.11
CA ASP A 111 3.87 11.20 -5.80
C ASP A 111 2.65 10.44 -6.35
N ILE A 112 2.86 9.30 -7.03
CA ILE A 112 1.76 8.46 -7.53
C ILE A 112 0.85 7.97 -6.39
N THR A 113 1.43 7.61 -5.25
CA THR A 113 0.66 7.14 -4.08
C THR A 113 -0.19 8.25 -3.47
N ARG A 114 0.32 9.49 -3.44
CA ARG A 114 -0.46 10.66 -3.01
C ARG A 114 -1.63 10.93 -3.95
N ASP A 115 -1.40 10.85 -5.26
CA ASP A 115 -2.46 11.06 -6.25
C ASP A 115 -3.52 9.94 -6.16
N TYR A 116 -3.07 8.71 -5.89
CA TYR A 116 -3.95 7.57 -5.66
C TYR A 116 -4.83 7.75 -4.41
N GLU A 117 -4.26 8.20 -3.28
CA GLU A 117 -5.02 8.54 -2.07
C GLU A 117 -6.07 9.63 -2.36
N ALA A 118 -5.67 10.71 -3.05
CA ALA A 118 -6.62 11.76 -3.41
C ALA A 118 -7.76 11.22 -4.27
N SER A 119 -7.47 10.30 -5.20
CA SER A 119 -8.50 9.61 -5.99
C SER A 119 -9.41 8.73 -5.13
N LEU A 120 -8.88 8.00 -4.16
CA LEU A 120 -9.69 7.18 -3.25
C LEU A 120 -10.61 8.04 -2.38
N ASN A 121 -10.12 9.19 -1.89
CA ASN A 121 -10.92 10.12 -1.11
C ASN A 121 -12.06 10.73 -1.93
N ARG A 122 -11.80 11.11 -3.20
CA ARG A 122 -12.85 11.57 -4.12
C ARG A 122 -13.91 10.49 -4.36
N MET A 123 -13.47 9.24 -4.53
CA MET A 123 -14.37 8.09 -4.70
C MET A 123 -15.27 7.90 -3.47
N ARG A 124 -14.71 7.96 -2.24
CA ARG A 124 -15.49 7.89 -1.00
C ARG A 124 -16.52 9.02 -0.90
N ALA A 125 -16.10 10.25 -1.18
CA ALA A 125 -16.99 11.41 -1.17
C ALA A 125 -18.14 11.25 -2.18
N ALA A 126 -17.88 10.68 -3.35
CA ALA A 126 -18.91 10.42 -4.36
C ALA A 126 -19.94 9.39 -3.87
N TYR A 127 -19.52 8.29 -3.22
CA TYR A 127 -20.44 7.32 -2.64
C TYR A 127 -21.31 7.93 -1.53
N GLN A 128 -20.71 8.71 -0.63
CA GLN A 128 -21.43 9.39 0.44
C GLN A 128 -22.44 10.39 -0.11
N SER A 129 -22.06 11.18 -1.11
CA SER A 129 -22.97 12.10 -1.79
C SER A 129 -24.11 11.35 -2.49
N GLY A 130 -23.82 10.23 -3.17
CA GLY A 130 -24.84 9.41 -3.82
C GLY A 130 -25.83 8.81 -2.83
N ALA A 131 -25.35 8.31 -1.69
CA ALA A 131 -26.19 7.80 -0.62
C ALA A 131 -27.11 8.88 -0.04
N LYS A 132 -26.57 10.09 0.17
CA LYS A 132 -27.36 11.25 0.62
C LYS A 132 -28.48 11.60 -0.37
N VAL A 133 -28.17 11.72 -1.65
CA VAL A 133 -29.15 12.03 -2.70
C VAL A 133 -30.23 10.95 -2.79
N ARG A 134 -29.88 9.66 -2.68
CA ARG A 134 -30.87 8.57 -2.62
C ARG A 134 -31.81 8.71 -1.42
N GLY A 135 -31.28 9.09 -0.27
CA GLY A 135 -32.07 9.38 0.94
C GLY A 135 -33.06 10.54 0.71
N GLU A 136 -32.59 11.64 0.13
CA GLU A 136 -33.43 12.81 -0.21
C GLU A 136 -34.54 12.44 -1.20
N ILE A 137 -34.23 11.67 -2.25
CA ILE A 137 -35.22 11.16 -3.20
C ILE A 137 -36.29 10.31 -2.49
N ALA A 138 -35.88 9.41 -1.59
CA ALA A 138 -36.82 8.58 -0.84
C ALA A 138 -37.74 9.43 0.05
N THR A 139 -37.21 10.46 0.72
CA THR A 139 -38.01 11.41 1.50
C THR A 139 -38.99 12.18 0.63
N HIS A 140 -38.55 12.70 -0.51
CA HIS A 140 -39.42 13.45 -1.43
C HIS A 140 -40.50 12.56 -2.05
N ALA A 141 -40.18 11.33 -2.42
CA ALA A 141 -41.15 10.35 -2.92
C ALA A 141 -42.20 10.02 -1.85
N GLY A 142 -41.80 9.85 -0.59
CA GLY A 142 -42.72 9.63 0.53
C GLY A 142 -43.66 10.82 0.75
N ALA A 143 -43.13 12.05 0.75
CA ALA A 143 -43.93 13.26 0.88
C ALA A 143 -44.92 13.44 -0.30
N ALA A 144 -44.49 13.14 -1.52
CA ALA A 144 -45.36 13.17 -2.70
C ALA A 144 -46.50 12.14 -2.59
N SER A 145 -46.20 10.91 -2.15
CA SER A 145 -47.23 9.87 -1.92
C SER A 145 -48.28 10.32 -0.92
N GLN A 146 -47.83 10.87 0.23
CA GLN A 146 -48.73 11.41 1.26
C GLN A 146 -49.60 12.55 0.73
N THR A 147 -49.02 13.42 -0.10
CA THR A 147 -49.75 14.52 -0.72
C THR A 147 -50.83 14.00 -1.67
N ILE A 148 -50.50 13.02 -2.51
CA ILE A 148 -51.45 12.38 -3.43
C ILE A 148 -52.57 11.68 -2.65
N GLU A 149 -52.24 10.94 -1.59
CA GLU A 149 -53.23 10.28 -0.73
C GLU A 149 -54.15 11.29 -0.06
N SER A 150 -53.61 12.40 0.46
CA SER A 150 -54.43 13.47 1.07
C SER A 150 -55.38 14.11 0.06
N LEU A 151 -54.92 14.32 -1.18
CA LEU A 151 -55.72 14.90 -2.25
C LEU A 151 -56.83 13.94 -2.69
N ASN A 152 -56.52 12.65 -2.85
CA ASN A 152 -57.50 11.62 -3.14
C ASN A 152 -58.57 11.49 -2.04
N ASN A 153 -58.15 11.51 -0.77
CA ASN A 153 -59.07 11.46 0.36
C ASN A 153 -59.99 12.70 0.41
N ALA A 154 -59.44 13.89 0.12
CA ALA A 154 -60.24 15.11 0.04
C ALA A 154 -61.31 15.03 -1.07
N VAL A 155 -60.95 14.56 -2.27
CA VAL A 155 -61.90 14.36 -3.40
C VAL A 155 -62.96 13.30 -3.07
N MET A 156 -62.61 12.24 -2.36
CA MET A 156 -63.57 11.20 -1.95
C MET A 156 -64.56 11.67 -0.89
N GLN A 157 -64.19 12.66 -0.07
CA GLN A 157 -65.06 13.24 0.97
C GLN A 157 -65.96 14.38 0.46
N MET A 158 -65.73 14.89 -0.75
CA MET A 158 -66.63 15.88 -1.38
C MET A 158 -67.97 15.24 -1.76
N ASP A 159 -69.05 16.02 -1.68
CA ASP A 159 -70.40 15.56 -1.98
C ASP A 159 -70.50 15.10 -3.44
N PRO A 160 -71.18 13.97 -3.75
CA PRO A 160 -71.30 13.48 -5.13
C PRO A 160 -71.95 14.45 -6.12
N SER A 161 -72.68 15.43 -5.60
CA SER A 161 -73.42 16.45 -6.35
C SER A 161 -72.56 17.67 -6.71
N GLU A 162 -71.38 17.84 -6.10
CA GLU A 162 -70.53 19.00 -6.33
C GLU A 162 -69.74 18.89 -7.66
N PRO A 163 -69.85 19.87 -8.56
CA PRO A 163 -69.17 19.82 -9.86
C PRO A 163 -67.64 19.84 -9.75
N ALA A 164 -67.08 20.35 -8.63
CA ALA A 164 -65.65 20.39 -8.36
C ALA A 164 -65.01 19.01 -8.09
N ARG A 165 -65.80 17.93 -8.02
CA ARG A 165 -65.34 16.57 -7.75
C ARG A 165 -64.74 15.86 -8.99
N PHE A 166 -65.05 16.35 -10.19
CA PHE A 166 -64.68 15.71 -11.47
C PHE A 166 -63.76 16.55 -12.37
N ASP A 167 -63.39 17.77 -11.95
CA ASP A 167 -62.36 18.62 -12.58
C ASP A 167 -60.99 18.39 -11.90
#